data_AF-A0A382NIJ8-F1
#
_entry.id   AF-A0A382NIJ8-F1
#
_cell.length_a   1.000
_cell.length_b   1.000
_cell.length_c   1.000
_cell.angle_alpha   90.00
_cell.angle_beta   90.00
_cell.angle_gamma   90.00
#
_symmetry.space_group_name_H-M   'P 1'
#
loop_
_entity.id
_entity.type
_entity.pdbx_description
1 polymer ?
#
loop_
_entity_poly.entity_id
_entity_poly.type
_entity_poly.pdbx_seq_one_letter_code
_entity_poly.pdbx_strand_id
1 'polypeptide(L)'
;MKICFVVNEIGFFLSHRFGIAKEISTQHKVAVVTDTSQAKPGDFLKLEDAGIEIIPLKQRPSSASLGQYLRYIRELTKKINLYSPEYIFFTTIELSMFGAFIHNFIGVKKTFFLITGFGPFFLPKDFKTRLFRAINKIAYLFLIFNKNFKFIFQNQDDMRIFIRKNISKKSNSLLISGSG
;
A
#
# COMPACT_ATOMS: atom_id res chain seq x y z
N MET A 1 3.86 12.48 -14.83
CA MET A 1 4.58 11.73 -13.78
C MET A 1 4.27 10.24 -13.90
N LYS A 2 5.11 9.35 -13.36
CA LYS A 2 4.77 7.92 -13.18
C LYS A 2 4.27 7.65 -11.76
N ILE A 3 3.08 7.08 -11.63
CA ILE A 3 2.41 6.85 -10.36
C ILE A 3 2.00 5.38 -10.25
N CYS A 4 2.29 4.74 -9.12
CA CYS A 4 1.96 3.34 -8.88
C CYS A 4 1.05 3.19 -7.65
N PHE A 5 -0.05 2.46 -7.81
CA PHE A 5 -0.85 1.96 -6.69
C PHE A 5 -0.43 0.53 -6.38
N VAL A 6 -0.29 0.18 -5.11
CA VAL A 6 -0.07 -1.20 -4.64
C VAL A 6 -1.27 -1.59 -3.80
N VAL A 7 -2.00 -2.59 -4.28
CA VAL A 7 -3.25 -3.07 -3.69
C VAL A 7 -3.22 -4.60 -3.62
N ASN A 8 -3.91 -5.17 -2.64
CA ASN A 8 -3.92 -6.61 -2.44
C ASN A 8 -4.60 -7.33 -3.62
N GLU A 9 -5.81 -6.91 -3.98
CA GLU A 9 -6.62 -7.55 -5.03
C GLU A 9 -7.26 -6.52 -5.97
N ILE A 10 -7.47 -6.95 -7.22
CA ILE A 10 -8.02 -6.09 -8.27
C ILE A 10 -9.43 -5.58 -7.95
N GLY A 11 -10.29 -6.42 -7.35
CA GLY A 11 -11.66 -6.03 -6.99
C GLY A 11 -11.69 -4.89 -5.97
N PHE A 12 -10.79 -4.92 -4.98
CA PHE A 12 -10.62 -3.83 -4.02
C PHE A 12 -10.14 -2.55 -4.71
N PHE A 13 -9.16 -2.64 -5.62
CA PHE A 13 -8.70 -1.46 -6.37
C PHE A 13 -9.84 -0.85 -7.18
N LEU A 14 -10.59 -1.68 -7.91
CA LEU A 14 -11.71 -1.25 -8.76
C LEU A 14 -12.83 -0.56 -7.98
N SER A 15 -13.09 -0.99 -6.75
CA SER A 15 -14.14 -0.43 -5.90
C SER A 15 -13.70 0.81 -5.11
N HIS A 16 -12.45 0.88 -4.65
CA HIS A 16 -12.02 1.92 -3.70
C HIS A 16 -11.03 2.93 -4.24
N ARG A 17 -10.30 2.63 -5.33
CA ARG A 17 -9.17 3.45 -5.82
C ARG A 17 -9.22 3.76 -7.30
N PHE A 18 -10.03 3.04 -8.08
CA PHE A 18 -10.18 3.26 -9.51
C PHE A 18 -10.61 4.67 -9.87
N GLY A 19 -11.56 5.27 -9.13
CA GLY A 19 -12.03 6.64 -9.40
C GLY A 19 -10.88 7.65 -9.41
N ILE A 20 -10.07 7.66 -8.34
CA ILE A 20 -8.89 8.53 -8.23
C ILE A 20 -7.84 8.16 -9.27
N ALA A 21 -7.55 6.87 -9.45
CA ALA A 21 -6.53 6.42 -10.38
C ALA A 21 -6.87 6.80 -11.84
N LYS A 22 -8.15 6.72 -12.21
CA LYS A 22 -8.68 7.14 -13.51
C LYS A 22 -8.57 8.65 -13.69
N GLU A 23 -8.88 9.44 -12.67
CA GLU A 23 -8.71 10.89 -12.76
C GLU A 23 -7.23 11.26 -12.96
N ILE A 24 -6.34 10.63 -12.20
CA ILE A 24 -4.89 10.83 -12.31
C ILE A 24 -4.35 10.39 -13.68
N SER A 25 -4.91 9.32 -14.27
CA SER A 25 -4.42 8.79 -15.55
C SER A 25 -4.71 9.71 -16.74
N THR A 26 -5.63 10.67 -16.61
CA THR A 26 -5.89 11.68 -17.65
C THR A 26 -4.67 12.57 -17.93
N GLN A 27 -3.79 12.75 -16.95
CA GLN A 27 -2.62 13.64 -17.05
C GLN A 27 -1.29 12.92 -16.80
N HIS A 28 -1.32 11.72 -16.24
CA HIS A 28 -0.12 11.01 -15.76
C HIS A 28 -0.14 9.53 -16.12
N LYS A 29 1.05 8.90 -16.13
CA LYS A 29 1.14 7.44 -16.31
C LYS A 29 0.83 6.77 -14.98
N VAL A 30 -0.18 5.91 -14.97
CA VAL A 30 -0.63 5.20 -13.76
C VAL A 30 -0.48 3.70 -13.96
N ALA A 31 0.04 3.02 -12.95
CA ALA A 31 0.02 1.57 -12.86
C ALA A 31 -0.57 1.09 -11.54
N VAL A 32 -1.07 -0.15 -11.54
CA VAL A 32 -1.49 -0.86 -10.34
C VAL A 32 -0.76 -2.19 -10.21
N VAL A 33 -0.04 -2.37 -9.11
CA VAL A 33 0.50 -3.66 -8.68
C VAL A 33 -0.54 -4.35 -7.81
N THR A 34 -1.09 -5.46 -8.29
CA THR A 34 -2.19 -6.17 -7.59
C THR A 34 -2.27 -7.64 -7.99
N ASP A 35 -2.89 -8.45 -7.14
CA ASP A 35 -3.29 -9.81 -7.53
C ASP A 35 -4.47 -9.76 -8.51
N THR A 36 -4.31 -10.49 -9.61
CA THR A 36 -5.26 -10.61 -10.72
C THR A 36 -5.90 -12.00 -10.78
N SER A 37 -5.65 -12.88 -9.80
CA SER A 37 -6.16 -14.27 -9.78
C SER A 37 -7.69 -14.36 -9.80
N GLN A 38 -8.38 -13.32 -9.33
CA GLN A 38 -9.85 -13.21 -9.32
C GLN A 38 -10.38 -12.18 -10.34
N ALA A 39 -9.52 -11.71 -11.26
CA ALA A 39 -9.92 -10.73 -12.26
C ALA A 39 -10.84 -11.36 -13.31
N LYS A 40 -11.87 -10.61 -13.71
CA LYS A 40 -12.74 -10.94 -14.85
C LYS A 40 -12.22 -10.25 -16.11
N PRO A 41 -12.54 -10.74 -17.33
CA PRO A 41 -12.15 -10.05 -18.58
C PRO A 41 -12.52 -8.56 -18.61
N GLY A 42 -13.72 -8.21 -18.11
CA GLY A 42 -14.17 -6.82 -18.02
C GLY A 42 -13.35 -5.94 -17.07
N ASP A 43 -12.65 -6.52 -16.09
CA ASP A 43 -11.77 -5.76 -15.18
C ASP A 43 -10.53 -5.26 -15.90
N PHE A 44 -9.97 -6.08 -16.81
CA PHE A 44 -8.83 -5.69 -17.64
C PHE A 44 -9.21 -4.59 -18.64
N LEU A 45 -10.32 -4.77 -19.36
CA LEU A 45 -10.84 -3.77 -20.30
C LEU A 45 -11.08 -2.43 -19.61
N LYS A 46 -11.71 -2.44 -18.43
CA LYS A 46 -11.97 -1.22 -17.66
C LYS A 46 -10.70 -0.45 -17.28
N LEU A 47 -9.60 -1.15 -17.01
CA LEU A 47 -8.31 -0.54 -16.67
C LEU A 47 -7.59 -0.04 -17.92
N GLU A 48 -7.65 -0.79 -19.02
CA GLU A 48 -7.14 -0.40 -20.33
C GLU A 48 -7.83 0.87 -20.85
N ASP A 49 -9.17 0.91 -20.82
CA ASP A 49 -9.99 2.08 -21.18
C ASP A 49 -9.66 3.32 -20.34
N ALA A 50 -9.20 3.11 -19.11
CA ALA A 50 -8.77 4.18 -18.21
C ALA A 50 -7.29 4.56 -18.38
N GLY A 51 -6.53 3.89 -19.25
CA GLY A 51 -5.08 4.11 -19.42
C GLY A 51 -4.25 3.70 -18.19
N ILE A 52 -4.73 2.72 -17.40
CA ILE A 52 -4.07 2.22 -16.20
C ILE A 52 -3.35 0.90 -16.51
N GLU A 53 -2.03 0.90 -16.38
CA GLU A 53 -1.20 -0.30 -16.59
C GLU A 53 -1.35 -1.29 -15.43
N ILE A 54 -1.54 -2.57 -15.73
CA ILE A 54 -1.66 -3.62 -14.72
C ILE A 54 -0.31 -4.32 -14.58
N ILE A 55 0.19 -4.41 -13.34
CA ILE A 55 1.40 -5.13 -13.00
C ILE A 55 1.02 -6.29 -12.06
N PRO A 56 0.80 -7.51 -12.59
CA PRO A 56 0.29 -8.61 -11.78
C PRO A 56 1.27 -9.00 -10.67
N LEU A 57 0.78 -9.16 -9.44
CA LEU A 57 1.53 -9.69 -8.30
C LEU A 57 0.62 -10.58 -7.45
N LYS A 58 0.79 -11.90 -7.59
CA LYS A 58 -0.01 -12.89 -6.86
C LYS A 58 0.16 -12.73 -5.35
N GLN A 59 -0.94 -12.76 -4.61
CA GLN A 59 -0.94 -12.72 -3.15
C GLN A 59 -0.32 -13.98 -2.56
N ARG A 60 0.03 -13.85 -1.28
CA ARG A 60 0.46 -14.96 -0.45
C ARG A 60 -0.79 -15.70 0.08
N PRO A 61 -0.70 -17.01 0.37
CA PRO A 61 -1.73 -17.70 1.13
C PRO A 61 -1.87 -17.11 2.54
N SER A 62 -3.06 -17.21 3.15
CA SER A 62 -3.30 -16.75 4.53
C SER A 62 -2.40 -17.42 5.58
N SER A 63 -1.93 -18.64 5.29
CA SER A 63 -1.02 -19.42 6.13
C SER A 63 0.46 -19.27 5.72
N ALA A 64 0.82 -18.16 5.07
CA ALA A 64 2.15 -18.00 4.49
C ALA A 64 3.28 -18.11 5.52
N SER A 65 4.34 -18.84 5.14
CA SER A 65 5.58 -18.93 5.91
C SER A 65 6.44 -17.68 5.75
N LEU A 66 7.39 -17.45 6.65
CA LEU A 66 8.30 -16.30 6.58
C LEU A 66 9.03 -16.20 5.23
N GLY A 67 9.47 -17.33 4.66
CA GLY A 67 10.10 -17.36 3.33
C GLY A 67 9.17 -16.90 2.21
N GLN A 68 7.86 -17.19 2.31
CA GLN A 68 6.87 -16.71 1.34
C GLN A 68 6.61 -15.21 1.47
N TYR A 69 6.66 -14.66 2.69
CA TYR A 69 6.64 -13.20 2.91
C TYR A 69 7.86 -12.53 2.29
N LEU A 70 9.07 -13.03 2.54
CA LEU A 70 10.30 -12.49 1.97
C LEU A 70 10.29 -12.55 0.44
N ARG A 71 9.86 -13.67 -0.14
CA ARG A 71 9.71 -13.83 -1.59
C ARG A 71 8.73 -12.80 -2.17
N TYR A 72 7.59 -12.60 -1.53
CA TYR A 72 6.63 -11.58 -1.97
C TYR A 72 7.23 -10.18 -1.93
N ILE A 73 7.89 -9.79 -0.83
CA ILE A 73 8.52 -8.47 -0.69
C ILE A 73 9.57 -8.28 -1.79
N ARG A 74 10.37 -9.31 -2.10
CA ARG A 74 11.36 -9.27 -3.18
C ARG A 74 10.71 -9.06 -4.54
N GLU A 75 9.67 -9.82 -4.87
CA GLU A 75 8.96 -9.67 -6.16
C GLU A 75 8.23 -8.33 -6.27
N LEU A 76 7.63 -7.84 -5.18
CA LEU A 76 7.04 -6.51 -5.09
C LEU A 76 8.10 -5.43 -5.40
N THR A 77 9.25 -5.50 -4.74
CA THR A 77 10.37 -4.56 -4.94
C THR A 77 10.88 -4.60 -6.37
N LYS A 78 11.05 -5.80 -6.95
CA LYS A 78 11.47 -5.99 -8.35
C LYS A 78 10.49 -5.33 -9.31
N LYS A 79 9.19 -5.54 -9.13
CA LYS A 79 8.13 -4.96 -9.99
C LYS A 79 8.09 -3.44 -9.88
N ILE A 80 8.20 -2.89 -8.67
CA ILE A 80 8.26 -1.44 -8.45
C ILE A 80 9.49 -0.84 -9.15
N ASN A 81 10.67 -1.44 -8.97
CA ASN A 81 11.89 -0.93 -9.58
C ASN A 81 11.89 -1.03 -11.11
N LEU A 82 11.29 -2.09 -11.67
CA LEU A 82 11.13 -2.23 -13.12
C LEU A 82 10.21 -1.15 -13.71
N TYR A 83 9.08 -0.88 -13.05
CA TYR A 83 8.17 0.18 -13.50
C TYR A 83 8.76 1.59 -13.31
N SER A 84 9.56 1.75 -12.24
CA SER A 84 10.22 2.99 -11.82
C SER A 84 9.23 4.16 -11.62
N PRO A 85 8.31 4.05 -10.63
CA PRO A 85 7.38 5.13 -10.33
C PRO A 85 8.07 6.29 -9.61
N GLU A 86 7.61 7.50 -9.87
CA GLU A 86 8.00 8.67 -9.09
C GLU A 86 7.22 8.74 -7.76
N TYR A 87 5.96 8.32 -7.78
CA TYR A 87 5.07 8.32 -6.61
C TYR A 87 4.43 6.94 -6.44
N ILE A 88 4.34 6.48 -5.20
CA ILE A 88 3.76 5.17 -4.91
C ILE A 88 2.77 5.24 -3.74
N PHE A 89 1.65 4.55 -3.89
CA PHE A 89 0.56 4.47 -2.92
C PHE A 89 0.44 3.02 -2.44
N PHE A 90 0.89 2.72 -1.22
CA PHE A 90 0.63 1.43 -0.58
C PHE A 90 -0.71 1.48 0.13
N THR A 91 -1.63 0.62 -0.26
CA THR A 91 -2.99 0.60 0.30
C THR A 91 -3.14 -0.53 1.31
N THR A 92 -3.81 -0.28 2.44
CA THR A 92 -3.92 -1.17 3.62
C THR A 92 -2.70 -1.11 4.55
N ILE A 93 -2.91 -1.51 5.80
CA ILE A 93 -1.88 -1.57 6.83
C ILE A 93 -0.75 -2.56 6.44
N GLU A 94 -1.10 -3.71 5.89
CA GLU A 94 -0.11 -4.76 5.58
C GLU A 94 0.80 -4.35 4.41
N LEU A 95 0.23 -3.86 3.31
CA LEU A 95 1.06 -3.36 2.21
C LEU A 95 1.83 -2.10 2.60
N SER A 96 1.27 -1.24 3.46
CA SER A 96 2.01 -0.10 4.01
C SER A 96 3.21 -0.54 4.84
N MET A 97 3.10 -1.64 5.59
CA MET A 97 4.22 -2.25 6.31
C MET A 97 5.30 -2.75 5.35
N PHE A 98 4.95 -3.48 4.28
CA PHE A 98 5.94 -3.88 3.28
C PHE A 98 6.56 -2.68 2.56
N GLY A 99 5.73 -1.70 2.21
CA GLY A 99 6.16 -0.44 1.64
C GLY A 99 7.19 0.27 2.53
N ALA A 100 6.97 0.28 3.84
CA ALA A 100 7.91 0.87 4.80
C ALA A 100 9.25 0.09 4.87
N PHE A 101 9.21 -1.24 4.80
CA PHE A 101 10.44 -2.04 4.70
C PHE A 101 11.24 -1.75 3.43
N ILE A 102 10.57 -1.55 2.30
CA ILE A 102 11.24 -1.36 1.01
C ILE A 102 11.49 0.11 0.65
N HIS A 103 10.92 1.06 1.41
CA HIS A 103 10.92 2.49 1.09
C HIS A 103 12.32 3.06 0.84
N ASN A 104 13.31 2.63 1.64
CA ASN A 104 14.69 3.10 1.49
C ASN A 104 15.46 2.42 0.34
N PHE A 105 14.87 1.40 -0.30
CA PHE A 105 15.48 0.60 -1.36
C PHE A 105 14.84 0.83 -2.73
N ILE A 106 13.80 1.69 -2.80
CA ILE A 106 13.11 2.05 -4.05
C ILE A 106 13.38 3.51 -4.39
N GLY A 107 13.64 3.80 -5.67
CA GLY A 107 14.01 5.13 -6.17
C GLY A 107 12.85 6.11 -6.34
N VAL A 108 11.92 6.17 -5.39
CA VAL A 108 10.69 6.99 -5.49
C VAL A 108 10.91 8.40 -4.93
N LYS A 109 10.27 9.40 -5.53
CA LYS A 109 10.26 10.78 -5.00
C LYS A 109 9.41 10.90 -3.75
N LYS A 110 8.31 10.15 -3.65
CA LYS A 110 7.46 10.14 -2.45
C LYS A 110 6.61 8.89 -2.32
N THR A 111 6.46 8.41 -1.09
CA THR A 111 5.59 7.28 -0.75
C THR A 111 4.37 7.75 0.05
N PHE A 112 3.20 7.21 -0.28
CA PHE A 112 1.96 7.42 0.46
C PHE A 112 1.50 6.09 1.05
N PHE A 113 1.33 6.07 2.37
CA PHE A 113 0.81 4.92 3.11
C PHE A 113 -0.66 5.16 3.41
N LEU A 114 -1.54 4.50 2.65
CA LEU A 114 -2.98 4.66 2.73
C LEU A 114 -3.50 3.65 3.74
N ILE A 115 -3.72 4.13 4.95
CA ILE A 115 -4.18 3.32 6.06
C ILE A 115 -5.70 3.20 5.95
N THR A 116 -6.13 2.04 5.43
CA THR A 116 -7.54 1.68 5.23
C THR A 116 -7.84 0.38 5.98
N GLY A 117 -8.95 0.35 6.71
CA GLY A 117 -9.47 -0.88 7.33
C GLY A 117 -8.59 -1.40 8.48
N PHE A 118 -9.03 -1.19 9.71
CA PHE A 118 -8.33 -1.62 10.91
C PHE A 118 -8.73 -3.05 11.33
N GLY A 119 -8.57 -4.02 10.43
CA GLY A 119 -8.88 -5.42 10.75
C GLY A 119 -8.05 -5.94 11.93
N PRO A 120 -6.71 -6.08 11.83
CA PRO A 120 -5.90 -6.74 12.87
C PRO A 120 -5.53 -5.87 14.07
N PHE A 121 -5.53 -4.54 13.94
CA PHE A 121 -5.10 -3.67 15.04
C PHE A 121 -6.12 -3.60 16.18
N PHE A 122 -7.38 -3.96 15.96
CA PHE A 122 -8.44 -4.04 16.98
C PHE A 122 -8.80 -5.46 17.41
N LEU A 123 -8.24 -6.49 16.77
CA LEU A 123 -8.44 -7.89 17.17
C LEU A 123 -7.76 -8.19 18.52
N PRO A 124 -8.24 -9.22 19.26
CA PRO A 124 -7.85 -9.51 20.64
C PRO A 124 -6.34 -9.64 20.86
N LYS A 125 -5.95 -9.55 22.15
CA LYS A 125 -4.56 -9.50 22.67
C LYS A 125 -3.75 -10.79 22.46
N ASP A 126 -4.02 -11.55 21.41
CA ASP A 126 -3.32 -12.79 21.14
C ASP A 126 -1.90 -12.51 20.65
N PHE A 127 -1.01 -13.49 20.87
CA PHE A 127 0.42 -13.36 20.56
C PHE A 127 0.69 -12.93 19.11
N LYS A 128 -0.11 -13.44 18.15
CA LYS A 128 -0.03 -13.08 16.73
C LYS A 128 -0.25 -11.58 16.50
N THR A 129 -1.25 -10.99 17.16
CA THR A 129 -1.55 -9.56 17.07
C THR A 129 -0.42 -8.73 17.66
N ARG A 130 0.15 -9.16 18.80
CA ARG A 130 1.28 -8.47 19.43
C ARG A 130 2.51 -8.49 18.54
N LEU A 131 2.83 -9.64 17.95
CA LEU A 131 3.93 -9.80 17.01
C LEU A 131 3.73 -8.93 15.76
N PHE A 132 2.54 -8.95 15.16
CA PHE A 132 2.21 -8.10 14.01
C PHE A 132 2.41 -6.62 14.32
N ARG A 133 1.94 -6.14 15.49
CA ARG A 133 2.15 -4.75 15.92
C ARG A 133 3.64 -4.41 16.12
N ALA A 134 4.42 -5.34 16.67
CA ALA A 134 5.86 -5.14 16.85
C ALA A 134 6.58 -5.03 15.49
N ILE A 135 6.26 -5.93 14.55
CA ILE A 135 6.83 -5.90 13.19
C ILE A 135 6.43 -4.61 12.46
N ASN A 136 5.17 -4.19 12.55
CA ASN A 136 4.73 -2.91 11.98
C ASN A 136 5.52 -1.74 12.55
N LYS A 137 5.69 -1.68 13.87
CA LYS A 137 6.48 -0.62 14.51
C LYS A 137 7.90 -0.61 13.98
N ILE A 138 8.55 -1.77 13.86
CA ILE A 138 9.90 -1.90 13.31
C ILE A 138 9.94 -1.43 11.85
N ALA A 139 8.99 -1.86 11.02
CA ALA A 139 8.90 -1.47 9.62
C ALA A 139 8.82 0.06 9.47
N TYR A 140 7.97 0.72 10.26
CA TYR A 140 7.82 2.17 10.21
C TYR A 140 9.00 2.94 10.81
N LEU A 141 9.79 2.34 11.71
CA LEU A 141 11.04 2.96 12.19
C LEU A 141 12.06 3.10 11.06
N PHE A 142 12.08 2.20 10.08
CA PHE A 142 12.96 2.34 8.91
C PHE A 142 12.67 3.61 8.08
N LEU A 143 11.49 4.20 8.20
CA LEU A 143 11.16 5.47 7.54
C LEU A 143 11.97 6.66 8.07
N ILE A 144 12.74 6.51 9.15
CA ILE A 144 13.60 7.60 9.66
C ILE A 144 14.70 7.99 8.68
N PHE A 145 15.17 7.05 7.84
CA PHE A 145 16.27 7.24 6.91
C PHE A 145 15.87 8.04 5.67
N ASN A 146 14.59 8.01 5.29
CA ASN A 146 14.06 8.77 4.18
C ASN A 146 12.70 9.37 4.57
N LYS A 147 12.64 10.70 4.65
CA LYS A 147 11.44 11.44 5.10
C LYS A 147 10.46 11.75 3.98
N ASN A 148 10.69 11.25 2.76
CA ASN A 148 9.83 11.46 1.60
C ASN A 148 8.61 10.54 1.62
N PHE A 149 7.84 10.59 2.71
CA PHE A 149 6.60 9.84 2.82
C PHE A 149 5.51 10.63 3.55
N LYS A 150 4.26 10.18 3.38
CA LYS A 150 3.11 10.63 4.16
C LYS A 150 2.22 9.43 4.48
N PHE A 151 1.67 9.43 5.68
CA PHE A 151 0.54 8.58 6.02
C PHE A 151 -0.76 9.31 5.66
N ILE A 152 -1.68 8.61 5.04
CA ILE A 152 -3.02 9.09 4.71
C ILE A 152 -4.02 8.20 5.44
N PHE A 153 -4.82 8.80 6.29
CA PHE A 153 -5.84 8.15 7.11
C PHE A 153 -7.23 8.55 6.64
N GLN A 154 -8.17 7.61 6.72
CA GLN A 154 -9.60 7.88 6.47
C GLN A 154 -10.39 8.13 7.75
N ASN A 155 -9.87 7.65 8.88
CA ASN A 155 -10.49 7.76 10.19
C ASN A 155 -9.55 8.53 11.14
N GLN A 156 -10.10 9.49 11.88
CA GLN A 156 -9.35 10.28 12.84
C GLN A 156 -8.80 9.43 13.99
N ASP A 157 -9.52 8.38 14.40
CA ASP A 157 -9.10 7.45 15.46
C ASP A 157 -7.84 6.70 15.07
N ASP A 158 -7.78 6.25 13.82
CA ASP A 158 -6.65 5.55 13.24
C ASP A 158 -5.39 6.42 13.26
N MET A 159 -5.54 7.68 12.83
CA MET A 159 -4.46 8.67 12.89
C MET A 159 -4.02 8.90 14.33
N ARG A 160 -4.96 9.04 15.28
CA ARG A 160 -4.66 9.20 16.72
C ARG A 160 -3.88 8.02 17.27
N ILE A 161 -4.23 6.79 16.88
CA ILE A 161 -3.52 5.57 17.29
C ILE A 161 -2.07 5.59 16.79
N PHE A 162 -1.84 5.89 15.51
CA PHE A 162 -0.49 5.94 14.94
C PHE A 162 0.38 6.99 15.62
N ILE A 163 -0.17 8.17 15.90
CA ILE A 163 0.53 9.25 16.62
C ILE A 163 0.83 8.82 18.06
N ARG A 164 -0.16 8.29 18.80
CA ARG A 164 0.03 7.85 20.20
C ARG A 164 1.07 6.73 20.33
N LYS A 165 1.21 5.90 19.30
CA LYS A 165 2.20 4.81 19.24
C LYS A 165 3.57 5.24 18.72
N ASN A 166 3.78 6.54 18.45
CA ASN A 166 4.99 7.09 17.84
C ASN A 166 5.35 6.42 16.50
N ILE A 167 4.35 5.98 15.74
CA ILE A 167 4.51 5.43 14.39
C ILE A 167 4.54 6.57 13.37
N SER A 168 3.68 7.57 13.56
CA SER A 168 3.63 8.79 12.75
C SER A 168 3.64 10.04 13.64
N LYS A 169 3.85 11.19 13.01
CA LYS A 169 3.75 12.53 13.59
C LYS A 169 2.63 13.30 12.89
N LYS A 170 2.11 14.36 13.51
CA LYS A 170 1.13 15.24 12.84
C LYS A 170 1.67 15.79 11.51
N SER A 171 2.96 16.12 11.45
CA SER A 171 3.60 16.68 10.25
C SER A 171 3.69 15.71 9.07
N ASN A 172 3.60 14.39 9.28
CA ASN A 172 3.63 13.39 8.22
C ASN A 172 2.33 12.58 8.12
N SER A 173 1.27 13.03 8.77
CA SER A 173 -0.06 12.40 8.75
C SER A 173 -1.06 13.35 8.10
N LEU A 174 -1.88 12.84 7.19
CA LEU A 174 -2.99 13.54 6.55
C LEU A 174 -4.28 12.76 6.83
N LEU A 175 -5.35 13.48 7.17
CA LEU A 175 -6.70 12.92 7.28
C LEU A 175 -7.47 13.30 6.02
N ILE A 176 -8.08 12.33 5.35
CA ILE A 176 -9.01 12.53 4.23
C ILE A 176 -10.36 11.94 4.60
N SER A 177 -11.43 12.51 4.05
CA SER A 177 -12.79 12.00 4.22
C SER A 177 -13.08 10.93 3.17
N GLY A 178 -13.42 9.71 3.56
CA GLY A 178 -13.87 8.66 2.63
C GLY A 178 -12.76 7.95 1.82
N SER A 179 -13.16 7.27 0.73
CA SER A 179 -12.29 6.48 -0.16
C SER A 179 -11.45 7.29 -1.15
N GLY A 180 -11.47 8.61 -1.04
CA GLY A 180 -10.85 9.49 -2.02
C GLY A 180 -11.65 10.76 -2.18
#